data_AF-A0A924NSV3-F1
#
_entry.id   AF-A0A924NSV3-F1
#
_cell.length_a   1.000
_cell.length_b   1.000
_cell.length_c   1.000
_cell.angle_alpha   90.00
_cell.angle_beta   90.00
_cell.angle_gamma   90.00
#
_symmetry.space_group_name_H-M   'P 1'
#
loop_
_entity.id
_entity.type
_entity.pdbx_description
1 polymer ?
#
loop_
_entity_poly.entity_id
_entity_poly.type
_entity_poly.pdbx_seq_one_letter_code
_entity_poly.pdbx_strand_id
1 'polypeptide(L)'
;GRYQMSEYAALVVQAGTATSTRARGEVNSFNVVRVEHDRVEVDRYGWDDVGKQFSLMKTEPFLRRGNVWSAHTEGLMAIGL
;
A
#
# COMPACT_ATOMS: atom_id res chain seq x y z
N GLY A 1 9.92 19.38 -14.97
CA GLY A 1 10.88 18.26 -14.99
C GLY A 1 10.11 16.97 -14.86
N ARG A 2 9.94 16.23 -15.95
CA ARG A 2 9.37 14.88 -15.97
C ARG A 2 10.53 13.98 -16.37
N TYR A 3 11.04 13.18 -15.44
CA TYR A 3 12.06 12.19 -15.77
C TYR A 3 11.47 11.21 -16.79
N GLN A 4 12.05 11.16 -17.99
CA GLN A 4 11.78 10.09 -18.94
C GLN A 4 12.46 8.83 -18.41
N MET A 5 11.70 8.04 -17.66
CA MET A 5 12.11 6.71 -17.22
C MET A 5 11.73 5.70 -18.30
N SER A 6 12.46 5.68 -19.42
CA SER A 6 12.15 4.75 -20.51
C SER A 6 12.36 3.29 -20.12
N GLU A 7 13.16 3.01 -19.08
CA GLU A 7 13.42 1.65 -18.58
C GLU A 7 12.86 1.37 -17.17
N TYR A 8 12.38 2.39 -16.45
CA TYR A 8 11.91 2.24 -15.07
C TYR A 8 10.40 2.50 -14.95
N ALA A 9 9.71 1.62 -14.24
CA ALA A 9 8.30 1.80 -13.85
C ALA A 9 8.27 2.33 -12.41
N ALA A 10 7.65 3.49 -12.20
CA ALA A 10 7.55 4.10 -10.86
C ALA A 10 6.20 3.74 -10.20
N LEU A 11 6.25 3.37 -8.93
CA LEU A 11 5.09 3.19 -8.05
C LEU A 11 5.27 4.12 -6.85
N VAL A 12 4.26 4.93 -6.55
CA VAL A 12 4.23 5.81 -5.38
C VAL A 12 3.14 5.30 -4.44
N VAL A 13 3.52 5.08 -3.19
CA VAL A 13 2.61 4.65 -2.11
C VAL A 13 2.74 5.63 -0.96
N GLN A 14 1.61 6.04 -0.38
CA GLN A 14 1.59 6.96 0.76
C GLN A 14 1.09 6.22 1.99
N ALA A 15 1.73 6.49 3.13
CA ALA A 15 1.22 6.19 4.46
C ALA A 15 1.00 7.51 5.21
N GLY A 16 0.20 7.47 6.29
CA GLY A 16 0.14 8.56 7.26
C GLY A 16 1.40 8.59 8.14
N THR A 17 1.31 9.20 9.32
CA THR A 17 2.41 9.24 10.29
C THR A 17 2.37 8.05 11.23
N ALA A 18 3.50 7.41 11.54
CA ALA A 18 3.50 6.26 12.44
C ALA A 18 3.35 6.62 13.94
N THR A 19 3.79 7.80 14.38
CA THR A 19 3.90 8.14 15.81
C THR A 19 3.40 9.54 16.16
N SER A 20 2.48 10.11 15.39
CA SER A 20 1.94 11.44 15.69
C SER A 20 0.97 11.39 16.88
N THR A 21 1.07 12.36 17.77
CA THR A 21 0.07 12.62 18.83
C THR A 21 -1.00 13.61 18.38
N ARG A 22 -0.84 14.21 17.19
CA ARG A 22 -1.80 15.13 16.56
C ARG A 22 -2.57 14.38 15.48
N ALA A 23 -3.64 13.70 15.87
CA ALA A 23 -4.55 13.04 14.93
C ALA A 23 -5.55 14.07 14.38
N ARG A 24 -5.41 14.46 13.10
CA ARG A 24 -6.41 15.27 12.39
C ARG A 24 -7.46 14.38 11.72
N GLY A 25 -8.03 13.44 12.49
CA GLY A 25 -8.99 12.46 11.98
C GLY A 25 -8.36 11.28 11.21
N GLU A 26 -7.04 11.21 11.10
CA GLU A 26 -6.32 10.05 10.57
C GLU A 26 -5.63 9.28 11.69
N VAL A 27 -5.72 7.95 11.63
CA VAL A 27 -4.98 7.06 12.53
C VAL A 27 -3.52 7.03 12.14
N ASN A 28 -2.65 6.87 13.15
CA ASN A 28 -1.25 6.62 12.88
C ASN A 28 -1.12 5.37 12.01
N SER A 29 -0.27 5.41 10.99
CA SER A 29 -0.12 4.34 10.03
C SER A 29 1.28 4.27 9.43
N PHE A 30 1.61 3.09 8.90
CA PHE A 30 2.79 2.85 8.08
C PHE A 30 2.48 1.78 7.02
N ASN A 31 3.31 1.71 5.99
CA ASN A 31 3.23 0.66 4.98
C ASN A 31 4.37 -0.34 5.18
N VAL A 32 4.08 -1.63 5.03
CA VAL A 32 5.07 -2.67 4.76
C VAL A 32 5.01 -2.97 3.27
N VAL A 33 6.16 -2.91 2.59
CA VAL A 33 6.25 -3.08 1.14
C VAL A 33 7.06 -4.33 0.83
N ARG A 34 6.45 -5.29 0.13
CA ARG A 34 7.09 -6.51 -0.37
C ARG A 34 7.24 -6.38 -1.88
N VAL A 35 8.47 -6.47 -2.38
CA VAL A 35 8.81 -6.16 -3.77
C VAL A 35 9.38 -7.39 -4.47
N GLU A 36 8.75 -7.77 -5.58
CA GLU A 36 9.21 -8.73 -6.56
C GLU A 36 9.37 -8.03 -7.92
N HIS A 37 9.90 -8.74 -8.92
CA HIS A 37 10.20 -8.16 -10.24
C HIS A 37 8.97 -7.53 -10.93
N ASP A 38 7.83 -8.22 -10.90
CA ASP A 38 6.58 -7.84 -11.56
C ASP A 38 5.39 -7.66 -10.60
N ARG A 39 5.65 -7.73 -9.28
CA ARG A 39 4.62 -7.64 -8.25
C ARG A 39 5.13 -6.85 -7.05
N VAL A 40 4.33 -5.89 -6.58
CA VAL A 40 4.53 -5.22 -5.30
C VAL A 40 3.28 -5.40 -4.46
N GLU A 41 3.45 -5.87 -3.22
CA GLU A 41 2.37 -5.86 -2.24
C GLU A 41 2.62 -4.78 -1.20
N VAL A 42 1.57 -4.02 -0.90
CA VAL A 42 1.60 -2.96 0.11
C VAL A 42 0.60 -3.30 1.19
N ASP A 43 1.10 -3.64 2.37
CA ASP A 43 0.29 -3.79 3.57
C ASP A 43 0.26 -2.47 4.32
N ARG A 44 -0.92 -1.87 4.46
CA ARG A 44 -1.12 -0.70 5.32
C ARG A 44 -1.48 -1.17 6.73
N TYR A 45 -0.64 -0.81 7.69
CA TYR A 45 -0.91 -0.97 9.11
C TYR A 45 -1.40 0.34 9.70
N GLY A 46 -2.44 0.28 10.53
CA GLY A 46 -2.99 1.41 11.27
C GLY A 46 -3.05 1.13 12.76
N TRP A 47 -2.98 2.18 13.57
CA TRP A 47 -3.14 2.07 15.01
C TRP A 47 -4.57 1.68 15.37
N ASP A 48 -4.73 0.55 16.06
CA ASP A 48 -5.97 0.10 16.66
C ASP A 48 -6.02 0.50 18.14
N ASP A 49 -6.96 1.38 18.47
CA ASP A 49 -7.15 1.87 19.83
C ASP A 49 -7.73 0.84 20.79
N VAL A 50 -8.40 -0.21 20.31
CA VAL A 50 -8.96 -1.27 21.16
C VAL A 50 -7.85 -2.25 21.54
N GLY A 51 -7.15 -2.79 20.54
CA GLY A 51 -6.06 -3.74 20.74
C GLY A 51 -4.75 -3.12 21.22
N LYS A 52 -4.60 -1.78 21.16
CA LYS A 52 -3.37 -1.04 21.49
C LYS A 52 -2.15 -1.53 20.70
N GLN A 53 -2.38 -1.82 19.42
CA GLN A 53 -1.36 -2.32 18.50
C GLN A 53 -1.58 -1.78 17.09
N PHE A 54 -0.58 -1.92 16.22
CA PHE A 54 -0.80 -1.77 14.80
C PHE A 54 -1.44 -3.03 14.24
N SER A 55 -2.54 -2.87 13.50
CA SER A 55 -3.24 -3.96 12.83
C SER A 55 -3.30 -3.72 11.32
N LEU A 56 -3.36 -4.82 10.56
CA LEU A 56 -3.45 -4.77 9.10
C LEU A 56 -4.80 -4.16 8.71
N MET A 57 -4.78 -3.02 8.02
CA MET A 57 -5.97 -2.35 7.52
C MET A 57 -6.32 -2.80 6.10
N LYS A 58 -5.30 -2.93 5.25
CA LYS A 58 -5.49 -3.21 3.82
C LYS A 58 -4.21 -3.80 3.22
N THR A 59 -4.36 -4.76 2.32
CA THR A 59 -3.32 -5.20 1.40
C THR A 59 -3.69 -4.74 -0.01
N GLU A 60 -2.76 -4.07 -0.68
CA GLU A 60 -2.92 -3.60 -2.06
C GLU A 60 -1.83 -4.22 -2.93
N PRO A 61 -2.16 -5.17 -3.82
CA PRO A 61 -1.22 -5.69 -4.77
C PRO A 61 -1.16 -4.80 -6.01
N PHE A 62 0.03 -4.62 -6.54
CA PHE A 62 0.33 -3.92 -7.78
C PHE A 62 1.09 -4.86 -8.69
N LEU A 63 0.68 -4.94 -9.95
CA LEU A 63 1.35 -5.75 -10.97
C LEU A 63 2.00 -4.86 -12.00
N ARG A 64 3.20 -5.24 -12.46
CA ARG A 64 3.91 -4.57 -13.54
C ARG A 64 3.59 -5.24 -14.86
N ARG A 65 3.22 -4.44 -15.86
CA ARG A 65 3.16 -4.86 -17.26
C ARG A 65 3.96 -3.86 -18.10
N GLY A 66 5.09 -4.32 -18.65
CA GLY A 66 6.04 -3.45 -19.33
C GLY A 66 6.60 -2.38 -18.38
N ASN A 67 6.29 -1.12 -18.65
CA ASN A 67 6.72 0.03 -17.85
C ASN A 67 5.59 0.62 -16.97
N VAL A 68 4.48 -0.11 -16.79
CA VAL A 68 3.31 0.37 -16.03
C VAL A 68 3.07 -0.53 -14.82
N TRP A 69 2.88 0.09 -13.65
CA TRP A 69 2.28 -0.54 -12.47
C TRP A 69 0.79 -0.26 -12.43
N SER A 70 -0.01 -1.27 -12.14
CA SER A 70 -1.46 -1.12 -11.94
C SER A 70 -1.88 -1.82 -10.66
N ALA A 71 -2.74 -1.17 -9.87
CA ALA A 71 -3.42 -1.83 -8.76
C ALA A 71 -4.19 -3.04 -9.29
N HIS A 72 -3.90 -4.20 -8.72
CA HIS A 72 -4.66 -5.41 -8.96
C HIS A 72 -5.72 -5.49 -7.87
N THR A 73 -6.91 -4.97 -8.15
CA THR A 73 -8.04 -5.32 -7.29
C THR A 73 -8.30 -6.79 -7.57
N GLU A 74 -7.93 -7.69 -6.64
CA GLU A 74 -8.64 -8.96 -6.58
C GLU A 74 -10.10 -8.56 -6.40
N GLY A 75 -10.87 -8.70 -7.48
CA GLY A 75 -12.30 -8.48 -7.45
C GLY A 75 -12.84 -9.23 -6.25
N LEU A 76 -13.77 -8.59 -5.55
CA LEU A 76 -14.56 -9.12 -4.46
C LEU A 76 -15.38 -10.33 -4.94
N MET A 77 -14.72 -11.42 -5.36
CA MET A 77 -15.29 -12.62 -6.00
C MET A 77 -14.45 -13.87 -5.69
N ALA A 78 -13.49 -13.82 -4.76
CA ALA A 78 -12.69 -14.99 -4.38
C ALA A 78 -13.07 -15.60 -3.02
N ILE A 79 -14.18 -15.19 -2.39
CA ILE A 79 -14.69 -15.86 -1.18
C ILE A 79 -16.23 -15.89 -1.14
N GLY A 80 -16.80 -17.06 -1.46
CA GLY A 80 -18.18 -17.52 -1.16
C GLY A 80 -19.22 -17.19 -2.25
N LEU A 81 -19.82 -18.14 -2.99
CA LEU A 81 -20.19 -19.55 -2.75
C LEU A 81 -19.85 -20.42 -3.97
#